data_AF-A0A0K8T948-F1
#
_entry.id   AF-A0A0K8T948-F1
#
_cell.length_a   1.000
_cell.length_b   1.000
_cell.length_c   1.000
_cell.angle_alpha   90.00
_cell.angle_beta   90.00
_cell.angle_gamma   90.00
#
_symmetry.space_group_name_H-M   'P 1'
#
loop_
_entity.id
_entity.type
_entity.pdbx_description
1 polymer ?
#
loop_
_entity_poly.entity_id
_entity_poly.type
_entity_poly.pdbx_seq_one_letter_code
_entity_poly.pdbx_strand_id
1 'polypeptide(L)'
;MSAEARFTFIPLPKKVSQTLTNKDNQENLLKWGLKNNLNVKFYNFNQEFKVYDKQDFVDSFFRDAAVRGSLNLFMVVDRVEFITVPCTQVSMRFFDKLKSEENGIVRCGYLTECMDEFLEGMLLQDNLRQMMVLEDHSAYNLYDASEKQEFIFQLFRHICIGGAYAQHDLTIEPYLDLTKNLYKELVEVEKVARTNELRVRSLVMRVVGYAQDRPLLPSEPDHPQNFMYLIIDPFKRQVAALYHKFG
;
A
#
# COMPACT_ATOMS: atom_id res chain seq x y z
N MET A 1 -28.51 -7.95 -21.90
CA MET A 1 -27.73 -9.18 -21.64
C MET A 1 -26.41 -8.74 -21.04
N SER A 2 -26.17 -8.96 -19.74
CA SER A 2 -24.88 -8.66 -19.13
C SER A 2 -23.86 -9.61 -19.76
N ALA A 3 -22.81 -9.08 -20.39
CA ALA A 3 -21.66 -9.90 -20.73
C ALA A 3 -21.17 -10.58 -19.44
N GLU A 4 -20.93 -11.89 -19.49
CA GLU A 4 -20.33 -12.59 -18.35
C GLU A 4 -18.95 -11.97 -18.07
N ALA A 5 -18.69 -11.66 -16.80
CA ALA A 5 -17.41 -11.10 -16.40
C ALA A 5 -16.29 -12.09 -16.72
N ARG A 6 -15.24 -11.61 -17.40
CA ARG A 6 -14.12 -12.45 -17.82
C ARG A 6 -13.39 -13.06 -16.60
N PHE A 7 -13.13 -12.25 -15.58
CA PHE A 7 -12.51 -12.71 -14.35
C PHE A 7 -13.57 -13.00 -13.28
N THR A 8 -13.39 -14.11 -12.57
CA THR A 8 -14.12 -14.43 -11.33
C THR A 8 -13.13 -14.64 -10.21
N PHE A 9 -13.56 -14.34 -8.98
CA PHE A 9 -12.69 -14.28 -7.83
C PHE A 9 -13.18 -15.17 -6.70
N ILE A 10 -12.25 -15.91 -6.10
CA ILE A 10 -12.53 -16.78 -4.96
C ILE A 10 -11.79 -16.20 -3.74
N PRO A 11 -12.52 -15.60 -2.78
CA PRO A 11 -11.91 -15.12 -1.54
C PRO A 11 -11.22 -16.24 -0.78
N LEU A 12 -10.08 -15.93 -0.16
CA LEU A 12 -9.30 -16.86 0.66
C LEU A 12 -9.40 -16.47 2.13
N PRO A 13 -10.54 -16.68 2.82
CA PRO A 13 -10.76 -16.19 4.18
C PRO A 13 -9.81 -16.80 5.22
N LYS A 14 -9.24 -17.98 4.93
CA LYS A 14 -8.23 -18.64 5.78
C LYS A 14 -6.82 -18.10 5.56
N LYS A 15 -6.55 -17.39 4.46
CA LYS A 15 -5.26 -16.76 4.19
C LYS A 15 -5.32 -15.34 4.78
N VAL A 16 -4.77 -15.19 5.97
CA VAL A 16 -4.65 -13.90 6.68
C VAL A 16 -3.23 -13.37 6.56
N SER A 17 -3.04 -12.05 6.64
CA SER A 17 -1.68 -11.50 6.59
C SER A 17 -0.92 -11.86 7.86
N GLN A 18 0.17 -12.61 7.71
CA GLN A 18 1.03 -12.98 8.83
C GLN A 18 1.72 -11.74 9.40
N THR A 19 2.12 -10.81 8.54
CA THR A 19 2.72 -9.55 8.97
C THR A 19 1.76 -8.75 9.82
N LEU A 20 0.52 -8.56 9.37
CA LEU A 20 -0.45 -7.75 10.11
C LEU A 20 -0.95 -8.46 11.37
N THR A 21 -1.01 -9.79 11.41
CA THR A 21 -1.51 -10.54 12.58
C THR A 21 -0.44 -10.90 13.61
N ASN A 22 0.85 -10.73 13.29
CA ASN A 22 1.95 -11.00 14.21
C ASN A 22 1.82 -10.12 15.47
N LYS A 23 2.00 -10.74 16.65
CA LYS A 23 1.89 -10.08 17.96
C LYS A 23 2.79 -8.84 18.09
N ASP A 24 4.05 -8.93 17.65
CA ASP A 24 5.00 -7.82 17.77
C ASP A 24 4.56 -6.63 16.87
N ASN A 25 4.03 -6.94 15.68
CA ASN A 25 3.49 -5.92 14.78
C ASN A 25 2.15 -5.37 15.27
N GLN A 26 1.33 -6.15 15.98
CA GLN A 26 0.03 -5.71 16.49
C GLN A 26 0.12 -4.57 17.49
N GLU A 27 1.19 -4.53 18.31
CA GLU A 27 1.46 -3.43 19.23
C GLU A 27 1.80 -2.15 18.44
N ASN A 28 2.70 -2.25 17.46
CA ASN A 28 3.05 -1.14 16.58
C ASN A 28 1.85 -0.65 15.74
N LEU A 29 1.06 -1.56 15.17
CA LEU A 29 -0.13 -1.20 14.39
C LEU A 29 -1.18 -0.49 15.26
N LEU A 30 -1.35 -0.90 16.52
CA LEU A 30 -2.22 -0.19 17.45
C LEU A 30 -1.66 1.21 17.73
N LYS A 31 -0.37 1.29 18.06
CA LYS A 31 0.34 2.53 18.35
C LYS A 31 0.21 3.53 17.18
N TRP A 32 0.36 3.08 15.94
CA TRP A 32 0.29 3.92 14.73
C TRP A 32 -1.13 4.15 14.21
N GLY A 33 -2.17 3.75 14.94
CA GLY A 33 -3.56 3.95 14.49
C GLY A 33 -3.95 3.12 13.24
N LEU A 34 -3.16 2.10 12.89
CA LEU A 34 -3.35 1.25 11.71
C LEU A 34 -4.11 -0.04 12.03
N LYS A 35 -4.20 -0.43 13.30
CA LYS A 35 -4.90 -1.66 13.71
C LYS A 35 -6.37 -1.57 13.33
N ASN A 36 -6.92 -2.66 12.76
CA ASN A 36 -8.27 -2.78 12.21
C ASN A 36 -8.55 -1.97 10.93
N ASN A 37 -7.81 -0.89 10.67
CA ASN A 37 -8.00 -0.02 9.51
C ASN A 37 -7.11 -0.41 8.32
N LEU A 38 -5.88 -0.86 8.57
CA LEU A 38 -4.99 -1.44 7.56
C LEU A 38 -5.33 -2.92 7.35
N ASN A 39 -5.78 -3.26 6.16
CA ASN A 39 -6.33 -4.57 5.85
C ASN A 39 -5.71 -5.17 4.59
N VAL A 40 -5.56 -6.50 4.59
CA VAL A 40 -5.22 -7.28 3.40
C VAL A 40 -6.25 -8.40 3.23
N LYS A 41 -6.81 -8.52 2.02
CA LYS A 41 -7.65 -9.65 1.61
C LYS A 41 -7.03 -10.34 0.40
N PHE A 42 -7.06 -11.65 0.36
CA PHE A 42 -6.49 -12.44 -0.74
C PHE A 42 -7.58 -13.15 -1.53
N TYR A 43 -7.39 -13.23 -2.85
CA TYR A 43 -8.30 -13.89 -3.77
C TYR A 43 -7.51 -14.69 -4.80
N ASN A 44 -8.02 -15.86 -5.18
CA ASN A 44 -7.62 -16.51 -6.43
C ASN A 44 -8.50 -16.00 -7.56
N PHE A 45 -7.98 -15.96 -8.79
CA PHE A 45 -8.77 -15.70 -9.99
C PHE A 45 -8.62 -16.82 -11.04
N ASN A 46 -9.65 -16.99 -11.86
CA ASN A 46 -9.82 -18.14 -12.75
C ASN A 46 -8.92 -18.10 -14.01
N GLN A 47 -8.78 -16.93 -14.65
CA GLN A 47 -8.12 -16.79 -15.94
C GLN A 47 -6.64 -16.40 -15.85
N GLU A 48 -5.90 -16.53 -16.96
CA GLU A 48 -4.58 -15.93 -17.08
C GLU A 48 -4.72 -14.39 -17.14
N PHE A 49 -3.89 -13.68 -16.40
CA PHE A 49 -3.84 -12.22 -16.41
C PHE A 49 -2.75 -11.73 -17.38
N LYS A 50 -3.13 -10.85 -18.31
CA LYS A 50 -2.18 -10.14 -19.17
C LYS A 50 -2.19 -8.64 -18.85
N VAL A 51 -1.08 -7.96 -19.13
CA VAL A 51 -0.89 -6.54 -18.78
C VAL A 51 -1.92 -5.62 -19.44
N TYR A 52 -2.48 -6.00 -20.58
CA TYR A 52 -3.55 -5.26 -21.26
C TYR A 52 -4.95 -5.54 -20.69
N ASP A 53 -5.11 -6.54 -19.82
CA ASP A 53 -6.40 -6.89 -19.21
C ASP A 53 -6.72 -6.07 -17.95
N LYS A 54 -5.90 -5.06 -17.60
CA LYS A 54 -6.01 -4.33 -16.31
C LYS A 54 -7.40 -3.75 -16.07
N GLN A 55 -8.00 -3.07 -17.07
CA GLN A 55 -9.32 -2.47 -16.91
C GLN A 55 -10.40 -3.54 -16.69
N ASP A 56 -10.44 -4.55 -17.57
CA ASP A 56 -11.37 -5.68 -17.43
C ASP A 56 -11.22 -6.39 -16.08
N PHE A 57 -9.99 -6.51 -15.59
CA PHE A 57 -9.69 -7.14 -14.31
C PHE A 57 -10.24 -6.34 -13.13
N VAL A 58 -9.98 -5.02 -13.07
CA VAL A 58 -10.49 -4.19 -11.96
C VAL A 58 -12.01 -4.08 -12.01
N ASP A 59 -12.61 -3.93 -13.19
CA ASP A 59 -14.06 -3.89 -13.36
C ASP A 59 -14.71 -5.20 -12.91
N SER A 60 -14.13 -6.33 -13.31
CA SER A 60 -14.61 -7.65 -12.87
C SER A 60 -14.45 -7.84 -11.37
N PHE A 61 -13.32 -7.39 -10.79
CA PHE A 61 -13.03 -7.51 -9.36
C PHE A 61 -14.10 -6.82 -8.50
N PHE A 62 -14.45 -5.58 -8.81
CA PHE A 62 -15.44 -4.83 -8.03
C PHE A 62 -16.90 -5.21 -8.33
N ARG A 63 -17.19 -5.83 -9.49
CA ARG A 63 -18.52 -6.37 -9.81
C ARG A 63 -18.78 -7.73 -9.16
N ASP A 64 -17.73 -8.51 -8.92
CA ASP A 64 -17.81 -9.84 -8.31
C ASP A 64 -18.48 -9.80 -6.92
N ALA A 65 -19.55 -10.56 -6.76
CA ALA A 65 -20.34 -10.57 -5.53
C ALA A 65 -19.55 -11.12 -4.32
N ALA A 66 -18.65 -12.08 -4.54
CA ALA A 66 -17.83 -12.65 -3.48
C ALA A 66 -16.77 -11.63 -3.01
N VAL A 67 -16.20 -10.85 -3.93
CA VAL A 67 -15.30 -9.74 -3.59
C VAL A 67 -16.03 -8.66 -2.81
N ARG A 68 -17.19 -8.20 -3.30
CA ARG A 68 -18.00 -7.17 -2.60
C ARG A 68 -18.39 -7.61 -1.20
N GLY A 69 -18.83 -8.86 -1.03
CA GLY A 69 -19.13 -9.44 0.28
C GLY A 69 -17.90 -9.47 1.19
N SER A 70 -16.74 -9.89 0.66
CA SER A 70 -15.49 -9.96 1.44
C SER A 70 -14.92 -8.59 1.83
N LEU A 71 -15.18 -7.54 1.05
CA LEU A 71 -14.76 -6.15 1.33
C LEU A 71 -15.82 -5.36 2.10
N ASN A 72 -16.98 -5.98 2.43
CA ASN A 72 -18.14 -5.31 3.03
C ASN A 72 -18.63 -4.10 2.23
N LEU A 73 -18.66 -4.23 0.89
CA LEU A 73 -19.17 -3.20 -0.01
C LEU A 73 -20.69 -3.34 -0.16
N PHE A 74 -21.44 -2.50 0.56
CA PHE A 74 -22.91 -2.49 0.52
C PHE A 74 -23.50 -1.82 -0.73
N MET A 75 -22.76 -0.89 -1.33
CA MET A 75 -23.13 -0.25 -2.59
C MET A 75 -22.43 -0.93 -3.76
N VAL A 76 -23.11 -0.95 -4.92
CA VAL A 76 -22.54 -1.47 -6.16
C VAL A 76 -21.55 -0.44 -6.70
N VAL A 77 -20.33 -0.89 -6.99
CA VAL A 77 -19.33 -0.07 -7.68
C VAL A 77 -19.68 -0.07 -9.17
N ASP A 78 -20.01 1.09 -9.72
CA ASP A 78 -20.41 1.25 -11.12
C ASP A 78 -19.24 1.67 -12.03
N ARG A 79 -18.26 2.39 -11.47
CA ARG A 79 -17.03 2.83 -12.13
C ARG A 79 -15.82 2.53 -11.26
N VAL A 80 -14.73 2.09 -11.88
CA VAL A 80 -13.43 1.91 -11.25
C VAL A 80 -12.38 2.67 -12.03
N GLU A 81 -11.62 3.50 -11.32
CA GLU A 81 -10.42 4.14 -11.86
C GLU A 81 -9.19 3.50 -11.22
N PHE A 82 -8.10 3.45 -11.97
CA PHE A 82 -6.83 2.97 -11.43
C PHE A 82 -5.64 3.65 -12.09
N ILE A 83 -4.54 3.67 -11.34
CA ILE A 83 -3.20 3.97 -11.86
C ILE A 83 -2.29 2.77 -11.64
N THR A 84 -1.37 2.53 -12.58
CA THR A 84 -0.31 1.53 -12.37
C THR A 84 0.75 2.13 -11.45
N VAL A 85 1.11 1.40 -10.41
CA VAL A 85 2.14 1.82 -9.45
C VAL A 85 3.42 1.05 -9.79
N PRO A 86 4.54 1.75 -10.07
CA PRO A 86 5.83 1.10 -10.26
C PRO A 86 6.16 0.19 -9.07
N CYS A 87 6.60 -1.03 -9.34
CA CYS A 87 6.95 -1.99 -8.31
C CYS A 87 8.18 -2.76 -8.81
N THR A 88 9.35 -2.14 -8.66
CA THR A 88 10.59 -2.63 -9.25
C THR A 88 11.65 -2.95 -8.21
N GLN A 89 11.54 -2.38 -7.01
CA GLN A 89 12.53 -2.51 -5.95
C GLN A 89 12.57 -3.90 -5.33
N VAL A 90 13.72 -4.56 -5.39
CA VAL A 90 13.95 -5.89 -4.77
C VAL A 90 14.74 -5.83 -3.46
N SER A 91 15.07 -4.63 -2.97
CA SER A 91 15.96 -4.42 -1.84
C SER A 91 15.52 -3.26 -0.94
N MET A 92 15.64 -3.45 0.37
CA MET A 92 15.43 -2.39 1.36
C MET A 92 16.53 -1.32 1.36
N ARG A 93 17.63 -1.54 0.61
CA ARG A 93 18.67 -0.51 0.40
C ARG A 93 18.12 0.78 -0.24
N PHE A 94 16.95 0.69 -0.87
CA PHE A 94 16.18 1.84 -1.31
C PHE A 94 16.05 2.91 -0.19
N PHE A 95 15.95 2.48 1.07
CA PHE A 95 15.81 3.38 2.23
C PHE A 95 17.12 3.79 2.91
N ASP A 96 18.29 3.39 2.39
CA ASP A 96 19.58 3.73 3.03
C ASP A 96 19.81 5.25 3.08
N LYS A 97 19.22 6.00 2.14
CA LYS A 97 19.20 7.47 2.13
C LYS A 97 18.64 8.06 3.43
N LEU A 98 17.61 7.45 4.03
CA LEU A 98 17.00 7.96 5.28
C LEU A 98 17.92 7.80 6.48
N LYS A 99 18.88 6.86 6.42
CA LYS A 99 19.80 6.54 7.52
C LYS A 99 21.07 7.39 7.50
N SER A 100 21.35 8.07 6.39
CA SER A 100 22.47 9.00 6.33
C SER A 100 22.14 10.24 7.15
N GLU A 101 22.95 10.54 8.17
CA GLU A 101 22.74 11.71 9.03
C GLU A 101 22.79 13.03 8.25
N GLU A 102 23.52 13.08 7.13
CA GLU A 102 23.61 14.24 6.25
C GLU A 102 22.25 14.64 5.65
N ASN A 103 21.32 13.70 5.56
CA ASN A 103 19.98 13.95 5.03
C ASN A 103 18.99 14.46 6.09
N GLY A 104 19.41 14.56 7.36
CA GLY A 104 18.65 15.19 8.42
C GLY A 104 17.38 14.44 8.85
N ILE A 105 17.18 13.20 8.41
CA ILE A 105 16.03 12.38 8.82
C ILE A 105 16.33 11.63 10.12
N VAL A 106 17.45 10.91 10.16
CA VAL A 106 17.92 10.17 11.33
C VAL A 106 19.20 10.83 11.86
N ARG A 107 19.29 11.01 13.18
CA ARG A 107 20.49 11.50 13.86
C ARG A 107 20.71 10.70 15.14
N CYS A 108 21.91 10.18 15.34
CA CYS A 108 22.24 9.34 16.50
C CYS A 108 21.28 8.14 16.69
N GLY A 109 20.71 7.62 15.60
CA GLY A 109 19.74 6.50 15.63
C GLY A 109 18.28 6.89 15.92
N TYR A 110 17.97 8.17 16.08
CA TYR A 110 16.61 8.67 16.32
C TYR A 110 16.11 9.51 15.14
N LEU A 111 14.80 9.55 14.94
CA LEU A 111 14.15 10.48 14.03
C LEU A 111 14.41 11.91 14.51
N THR A 112 14.73 12.79 13.57
CA THR A 112 14.98 14.19 13.87
C THR A 112 13.64 14.90 14.06
N GLU A 113 13.36 15.30 15.30
CA GLU A 113 12.20 16.12 15.64
C GLU A 113 12.26 17.49 14.95
N CYS A 114 11.10 18.07 14.68
CA CYS A 114 10.97 19.37 14.03
C CYS A 114 9.71 20.11 14.51
N MET A 115 9.50 21.32 14.01
CA MET A 115 8.34 22.13 14.39
C MET A 115 7.04 21.41 14.00
N ASP A 116 6.07 21.40 14.90
CA ASP A 116 4.78 20.75 14.68
C ASP A 116 4.05 21.34 13.45
N GLU A 117 3.63 20.46 12.55
CA GLU A 117 2.80 20.79 11.39
C GLU A 117 1.49 20.00 11.44
N PHE A 118 0.38 20.67 11.11
CA PHE A 118 -0.94 20.05 11.06
C PHE A 118 -1.42 19.94 9.61
N LEU A 119 -1.58 18.71 9.12
CA LEU A 119 -2.05 18.43 7.76
C LEU A 119 -3.17 17.39 7.80
N GLU A 120 -4.37 17.75 7.31
CA GLU A 120 -5.51 16.83 7.17
C GLU A 120 -5.80 16.02 8.47
N GLY A 121 -5.74 16.69 9.63
CA GLY A 121 -5.97 16.05 10.94
C GLY A 121 -4.78 15.26 11.50
N MET A 122 -3.64 15.22 10.82
CA MET A 122 -2.39 14.61 11.31
C MET A 122 -1.49 15.66 11.96
N LEU A 123 -0.93 15.33 13.13
CA LEU A 123 0.11 16.13 13.80
C LEU A 123 1.49 15.56 13.45
N LEU A 124 2.29 16.29 12.67
CA LEU A 124 3.59 15.89 12.14
C LEU A 124 4.70 16.59 12.93
N GLN A 125 5.54 15.83 13.64
CA GLN A 125 6.50 16.36 14.62
C GLN A 125 7.95 15.92 14.35
N ASP A 126 8.19 15.24 13.23
CA ASP A 126 9.53 14.80 12.81
C ASP A 126 9.72 14.94 11.31
N ASN A 127 10.98 15.08 10.92
CA ASN A 127 11.39 15.30 9.53
C ASN A 127 10.97 14.14 8.62
N LEU A 128 10.91 12.89 9.13
CA LEU A 128 10.52 11.73 8.32
C LEU A 128 9.08 11.86 7.84
N ARG A 129 8.15 12.18 8.74
CA ARG A 129 6.74 12.30 8.38
C ARG A 129 6.47 13.56 7.57
N GLN A 130 7.08 14.68 7.94
CA GLN A 130 6.93 15.91 7.16
C GLN A 130 7.46 15.77 5.73
N MET A 131 8.65 15.17 5.52
CA MET A 131 9.17 14.96 4.16
C MET A 131 8.29 14.06 3.26
N MET A 132 7.39 13.27 3.85
CA MET A 132 6.50 12.36 3.12
C MET A 132 5.24 13.02 2.58
N VAL A 133 4.87 14.19 3.12
CA VAL A 133 3.57 14.83 2.84
C VAL A 133 3.64 16.34 2.60
N LEU A 134 4.68 17.03 3.06
CA LEU A 134 4.85 18.47 2.88
C LEU A 134 5.84 18.74 1.74
N GLU A 135 5.34 19.30 0.63
CA GLU A 135 6.13 19.55 -0.58
C GLU A 135 7.23 20.61 -0.40
N ASP A 136 7.06 21.51 0.56
CA ASP A 136 7.98 22.58 0.93
C ASP A 136 9.02 22.17 1.98
N HIS A 137 8.92 20.96 2.54
CA HIS A 137 9.92 20.45 3.47
C HIS A 137 11.28 20.27 2.77
N SER A 138 12.37 20.66 3.44
CA SER A 138 13.72 20.68 2.85
C SER A 138 14.19 19.32 2.32
N ALA A 139 13.81 18.24 3.00
CA ALA A 139 14.11 16.87 2.60
C ALA A 139 13.04 16.22 1.70
N TYR A 140 12.00 16.96 1.26
CA TYR A 140 10.94 16.41 0.41
C TYR A 140 11.52 15.73 -0.84
N ASN A 141 12.53 16.33 -1.46
CA ASN A 141 13.17 15.81 -2.67
C ASN A 141 14.37 14.88 -2.41
N LEU A 142 14.50 14.33 -1.20
CA LEU A 142 15.49 13.27 -0.91
C LEU A 142 15.25 12.02 -1.78
N TYR A 143 13.98 11.77 -2.09
CA TYR A 143 13.57 10.85 -3.15
C TYR A 143 13.00 11.66 -4.31
N ASP A 144 13.38 11.29 -5.53
CA ASP A 144 12.82 11.91 -6.72
C ASP A 144 11.36 11.48 -6.97
N ALA A 145 10.70 12.12 -7.93
CA ALA A 145 9.30 11.84 -8.25
C ALA A 145 9.05 10.38 -8.67
N SER A 146 10.01 9.74 -9.34
CA SER A 146 9.90 8.34 -9.77
C SER A 146 10.07 7.38 -8.60
N GLU A 147 11.03 7.66 -7.71
CA GLU A 147 11.25 6.91 -6.48
C GLU A 147 10.05 7.00 -5.54
N LYS A 148 9.46 8.19 -5.40
CA LYS A 148 8.23 8.39 -4.60
C LYS A 148 7.06 7.57 -5.13
N GLN A 149 6.99 7.30 -6.43
CA GLN A 149 5.93 6.49 -7.02
C GLN A 149 6.11 4.98 -6.82
N GLU A 150 7.31 4.51 -6.46
CA GLU A 150 7.53 3.08 -6.21
C GLU A 150 6.64 2.56 -5.08
N PHE A 151 6.06 1.37 -5.29
CA PHE A 151 5.13 0.77 -4.33
C PHE A 151 5.78 0.58 -2.95
N ILE A 152 7.08 0.29 -2.89
CA ILE A 152 7.78 0.16 -1.62
C ILE A 152 7.82 1.48 -0.85
N PHE A 153 8.02 2.61 -1.54
CA PHE A 153 7.99 3.94 -0.97
C PHE A 153 6.57 4.28 -0.50
N GLN A 154 5.57 4.03 -1.34
CA GLN A 154 4.17 4.28 -1.01
C GLN A 154 3.72 3.47 0.23
N LEU A 155 4.14 2.20 0.31
CA LEU A 155 3.85 1.35 1.46
C LEU A 155 4.51 1.88 2.74
N PHE A 156 5.79 2.23 2.66
CA PHE A 156 6.54 2.82 3.78
C PHE A 156 5.93 4.14 4.24
N ARG A 157 5.57 5.02 3.30
CA ARG A 157 4.89 6.28 3.56
C ARG A 157 3.60 6.05 4.35
N HIS A 158 2.72 5.16 3.89
CA HIS A 158 1.46 4.83 4.56
C HIS A 158 1.67 4.31 5.99
N ILE A 159 2.73 3.52 6.20
CA ILE A 159 3.12 3.02 7.52
C ILE A 159 3.61 4.15 8.43
N CYS A 160 4.43 5.08 7.92
CA CYS A 160 5.00 6.17 8.71
C CYS A 160 3.96 7.22 9.13
N ILE A 161 3.08 7.62 8.21
CA ILE A 161 2.01 8.59 8.49
C ILE A 161 0.91 7.99 9.38
N GLY A 162 0.80 6.66 9.42
CA GLY A 162 -0.15 5.95 10.27
C GLY A 162 -1.62 6.20 9.91
N GLY A 163 -2.49 5.93 10.88
CA GLY A 163 -3.92 6.25 10.84
C GLY A 163 -4.26 7.41 11.79
N ALA A 164 -5.55 7.52 12.14
CA ALA A 164 -6.01 8.52 13.10
C ALA A 164 -5.39 8.28 14.49
N TYR A 165 -5.03 9.37 15.18
CA TYR A 165 -4.45 9.33 16.54
C TYR A 165 -3.16 8.52 16.66
N ALA A 166 -2.39 8.39 15.57
CA ALA A 166 -1.12 7.69 15.57
C ALA A 166 -0.13 8.29 16.60
N GLN A 167 0.42 7.43 17.45
CA GLN A 167 1.56 7.73 18.31
C GLN A 167 2.81 7.25 17.58
N HIS A 168 3.68 8.18 17.17
CA HIS A 168 4.80 7.81 16.30
C HIS A 168 6.00 7.26 17.09
N ASP A 169 6.87 6.54 16.39
CA ASP A 169 8.12 6.04 16.94
C ASP A 169 9.22 7.08 16.89
N LEU A 170 10.17 6.97 17.81
CA LEU A 170 11.35 7.83 17.86
C LEU A 170 12.47 7.32 16.96
N THR A 171 12.35 6.11 16.41
CA THR A 171 13.36 5.51 15.52
C THR A 171 12.69 4.99 14.25
N ILE A 172 13.49 4.79 13.20
CA ILE A 172 12.97 4.42 11.87
C ILE A 172 12.80 2.91 11.69
N GLU A 173 13.50 2.11 12.49
CA GLU A 173 13.60 0.65 12.36
C GLU A 173 12.24 -0.05 12.40
N PRO A 174 11.32 0.27 13.34
CA PRO A 174 9.99 -0.38 13.36
C PRO A 174 9.22 -0.21 12.04
N TYR A 175 9.29 0.98 11.44
CA TYR A 175 8.63 1.27 10.17
C TYR A 175 9.25 0.50 9.01
N LEU A 176 10.59 0.42 8.97
CA LEU A 176 11.32 -0.33 7.94
C LEU A 176 11.05 -1.83 8.04
N ASP A 177 10.99 -2.38 9.25
CA ASP A 177 10.74 -3.80 9.49
C ASP A 177 9.32 -4.19 9.10
N LEU A 178 8.31 -3.40 9.48
CA LEU A 178 6.93 -3.66 9.04
C LEU A 178 6.81 -3.58 7.51
N THR A 179 7.41 -2.55 6.90
CA THR A 179 7.42 -2.37 5.44
C THR A 179 8.06 -3.55 4.73
N LYS A 180 9.24 -3.98 5.20
CA LYS A 180 9.96 -5.13 4.63
C LYS A 180 9.14 -6.41 4.71
N ASN A 181 8.52 -6.67 5.86
CA ASN A 181 7.73 -7.89 6.07
C ASN A 181 6.48 -7.89 5.19
N LEU A 182 5.77 -6.76 5.13
CA LEU A 182 4.56 -6.63 4.34
C LEU A 182 4.86 -6.64 2.83
N TYR A 183 5.92 -5.98 2.39
CA TYR A 183 6.37 -6.01 1.00
C TYR A 183 6.74 -7.42 0.56
N LYS A 184 7.50 -8.18 1.37
CA LYS A 184 7.84 -9.58 1.10
C LYS A 184 6.63 -10.51 1.07
N GLU A 185 5.61 -10.22 1.86
CA GLU A 185 4.38 -11.01 1.91
C GLU A 185 3.48 -10.77 0.69
N LEU A 186 3.45 -9.53 0.17
CA LEU A 186 2.56 -9.12 -0.91
C LEU A 186 3.20 -9.21 -2.30
N VAL A 187 4.50 -8.98 -2.40
CA VAL A 187 5.21 -8.84 -3.67
C VAL A 187 6.08 -10.06 -3.94
N GLU A 188 5.90 -10.62 -5.13
CA GLU A 188 6.60 -11.80 -5.58
C GLU A 188 7.70 -11.43 -6.56
N VAL A 189 8.85 -12.10 -6.42
CA VAL A 189 10.00 -11.94 -7.30
C VAL A 189 10.27 -13.23 -8.06
N GLU A 190 10.95 -13.11 -9.18
CA GLU A 190 11.44 -14.24 -9.96
C GLU A 190 12.88 -14.01 -10.41
N LYS A 191 13.60 -15.11 -10.65
CA LYS A 191 14.94 -15.06 -11.24
C LYS A 191 14.83 -15.02 -12.75
N VAL A 192 15.54 -14.09 -13.37
CA VAL A 192 15.64 -14.04 -14.83
C VAL A 192 16.58 -15.16 -15.28
N ALA A 193 16.08 -16.07 -16.13
CA ALA A 193 16.75 -17.31 -16.55
C ALA A 193 18.11 -17.16 -17.27
N ARG A 194 18.59 -15.91 -17.47
CA ARG A 194 19.88 -15.61 -18.11
C ARG A 194 20.84 -14.83 -17.22
N THR A 195 20.35 -13.86 -16.44
CA THR A 195 21.21 -12.99 -15.61
C THR A 195 21.29 -13.44 -14.15
N ASN A 196 20.42 -14.36 -13.71
CA ASN A 196 20.19 -14.70 -12.29
C ASN A 196 19.78 -13.50 -11.41
N GLU A 197 19.52 -12.34 -12.02
CA GLU A 197 19.00 -11.19 -11.31
C GLU A 197 17.56 -11.43 -10.90
N LEU A 198 17.21 -10.90 -9.73
CA LEU A 198 15.84 -10.89 -9.25
C LEU A 198 15.11 -9.72 -9.89
N ARG A 199 13.90 -9.99 -10.38
CA ARG A 199 12.95 -8.96 -10.77
C ARG A 199 11.62 -9.17 -10.06
N VAL A 200 10.91 -8.09 -9.82
CA VAL A 200 9.53 -8.16 -9.34
C VAL A 200 8.64 -8.72 -10.45
N ARG A 201 7.81 -9.72 -10.10
CA ARG A 201 6.80 -10.34 -10.97
C ARG A 201 5.42 -9.71 -10.74
N SER A 202 5.11 -9.32 -9.51
CA SER A 202 3.81 -8.75 -9.18
C SER A 202 3.55 -7.44 -9.91
N LEU A 203 2.28 -7.20 -10.27
CA LEU A 203 1.81 -5.91 -10.77
C LEU A 203 0.99 -5.22 -9.68
N VAL A 204 1.18 -3.91 -9.52
CA VAL A 204 0.46 -3.13 -8.52
C VAL A 204 -0.38 -2.05 -9.19
N MET A 205 -1.64 -1.96 -8.78
CA MET A 205 -2.55 -0.90 -9.20
C MET A 205 -3.12 -0.22 -7.97
N ARG A 206 -3.09 1.11 -7.92
CA ARG A 206 -3.87 1.89 -6.95
C ARG A 206 -5.24 2.13 -7.57
N VAL A 207 -6.30 1.80 -6.85
CA VAL A 207 -7.67 1.80 -7.37
C VAL A 207 -8.58 2.70 -6.55
N VAL A 208 -9.56 3.30 -7.22
CA VAL A 208 -10.68 4.01 -6.60
C VAL A 208 -11.97 3.47 -7.22
N GLY A 209 -12.82 2.88 -6.38
CA GLY A 209 -14.15 2.45 -6.77
C GLY A 209 -15.18 3.54 -6.49
N TYR A 210 -16.05 3.83 -7.45
CA TYR A 210 -17.11 4.82 -7.35
C TYR A 210 -18.49 4.16 -7.35
N ALA A 211 -19.43 4.79 -6.64
CA ALA A 211 -20.85 4.51 -6.74
C ALA A 211 -21.58 5.84 -6.86
N GLN A 212 -22.40 6.01 -7.91
CA GLN A 212 -23.14 7.27 -8.15
C GLN A 212 -22.21 8.50 -8.19
N ASP A 213 -21.09 8.38 -8.90
CA ASP A 213 -20.04 9.42 -9.02
C ASP A 213 -19.37 9.83 -7.70
N ARG A 214 -19.56 9.09 -6.61
CA ARG A 214 -18.89 9.32 -5.32
C ARG A 214 -17.85 8.23 -5.05
N PRO A 215 -16.64 8.58 -4.61
CA PRO A 215 -15.66 7.60 -4.17
C PRO A 215 -16.22 6.77 -3.02
N LEU A 216 -16.17 5.44 -3.18
CA LEU A 216 -16.65 4.48 -2.19
C LEU A 216 -15.47 3.86 -1.44
N LEU A 217 -14.48 3.38 -2.18
CA LEU A 217 -13.31 2.71 -1.63
C LEU A 217 -12.03 3.12 -2.39
N PRO A 218 -11.16 3.92 -1.75
CA PRO A 218 -11.40 4.66 -0.50
C PRO A 218 -12.46 5.77 -0.67
N SER A 219 -13.06 6.20 0.44
CA SER A 219 -14.12 7.22 0.46
C SER A 219 -13.61 8.66 0.27
N GLU A 220 -12.37 8.94 0.66
CA GLU A 220 -11.67 10.20 0.39
C GLU A 220 -10.31 9.85 -0.26
N PRO A 221 -10.26 9.64 -1.58
CA PRO A 221 -9.09 9.11 -2.27
C PRO A 221 -7.87 10.04 -2.26
N ASP A 222 -8.11 11.34 -2.08
CA ASP A 222 -7.06 12.37 -2.01
C ASP A 222 -6.43 12.46 -0.61
N HIS A 223 -7.12 11.98 0.42
CA HIS A 223 -6.58 11.99 1.78
C HIS A 223 -5.33 11.08 1.86
N PRO A 224 -4.21 11.56 2.43
CA PRO A 224 -2.91 10.88 2.35
C PRO A 224 -2.88 9.50 2.99
N GLN A 225 -3.73 9.24 3.98
CA GLN A 225 -3.88 7.96 4.69
C GLN A 225 -4.85 6.99 3.99
N ASN A 226 -5.60 7.42 2.97
CA ASN A 226 -6.60 6.59 2.30
C ASN A 226 -6.05 5.98 1.02
N PHE A 227 -6.17 4.65 0.90
CA PHE A 227 -5.72 3.95 -0.29
C PHE A 227 -6.36 2.58 -0.45
N MET A 228 -6.35 2.11 -1.69
CA MET A 228 -6.54 0.70 -2.01
C MET A 228 -5.58 0.31 -3.14
N TYR A 229 -4.85 -0.77 -2.92
CA TYR A 229 -3.96 -1.39 -3.89
C TYR A 229 -4.45 -2.79 -4.21
N LEU A 230 -4.42 -3.12 -5.50
CA LEU A 230 -4.49 -4.50 -5.99
C LEU A 230 -3.08 -4.92 -6.38
N ILE A 231 -2.55 -5.93 -5.69
CA ILE A 231 -1.25 -6.54 -5.96
C ILE A 231 -1.50 -7.90 -6.61
N ILE A 232 -1.26 -7.98 -7.92
CA ILE A 232 -1.58 -9.14 -8.77
C ILE A 232 -0.31 -9.95 -9.01
N ASP A 233 -0.34 -11.23 -8.66
CA ASP A 233 0.62 -12.22 -9.13
C ASP A 233 0.00 -13.02 -10.29
N PRO A 234 0.40 -12.75 -11.55
CA PRO A 234 -0.16 -13.45 -12.71
C PRO A 234 0.19 -14.94 -12.74
N PHE A 235 1.32 -15.34 -12.14
CA PHE A 235 1.77 -16.73 -12.13
C PHE A 235 0.98 -17.57 -11.14
N LYS A 236 0.81 -17.08 -9.90
CA LYS A 236 -0.01 -17.76 -8.89
C LYS A 236 -1.52 -17.59 -9.12
N ARG A 237 -1.91 -16.73 -10.06
CA ARG A 237 -3.30 -16.28 -10.27
C ARG A 237 -3.95 -15.81 -8.98
N GLN A 238 -3.20 -14.99 -8.24
CA GLN A 238 -3.61 -14.44 -6.96
C GLN A 238 -3.60 -12.92 -7.00
N VAL A 239 -4.57 -12.31 -6.33
CA VAL A 239 -4.57 -10.88 -6.07
C VAL A 239 -4.72 -10.63 -4.57
N ALA A 240 -3.88 -9.75 -4.04
CA ALA A 240 -4.04 -9.18 -2.71
C ALA A 240 -4.64 -7.79 -2.82
N ALA A 241 -5.75 -7.55 -2.13
CA ALA A 241 -6.33 -6.23 -1.93
C ALA A 241 -5.82 -5.68 -0.59
N LEU A 242 -4.86 -4.76 -0.66
CA LEU A 242 -4.32 -4.03 0.48
C LEU A 242 -5.03 -2.67 0.54
N TYR A 243 -5.68 -2.34 1.65
CA TYR A 243 -6.38 -1.06 1.78
C TYR A 243 -6.33 -0.54 3.20
N HIS A 244 -6.41 0.78 3.31
CA HIS A 244 -6.64 1.48 4.56
C HIS A 244 -7.91 2.31 4.43
N LYS A 245 -8.76 2.25 5.44
CA LYS A 245 -9.94 3.10 5.56
C LYS A 245 -9.72 4.04 6.73
N PHE A 246 -9.65 5.34 6.45
CA PHE A 246 -9.63 6.38 7.46
C PHE A 246 -10.90 6.31 8.34
N GLY A 247 -10.70 6.39 9.65
CA GLY A 247 -11.73 6.22 10.68
C GLY A 247 -11.14 5.81 12.02
#